data_AF-X1W0I5-F1
#
_entry.id   AF-X1W0I5-F1
#
_cell.length_a   1.000
_cell.length_b   1.000
_cell.length_c   1.000
_cell.angle_alpha   90.00
_cell.angle_beta   90.00
_cell.angle_gamma   90.00
#
_symmetry.space_group_name_H-M   'P 1'
#
loop_
_entity.id
_entity.type
_entity.pdbx_description
1 polymer ?
#
loop_
_entity_poly.entity_id
_entity_poly.type
_entity_poly.pdbx_seq_one_letter_code
_entity_poly.pdbx_strand_id
1 'polypeptide(L)'
;VVGPHPYPTMVRDFQVIIGKETKKQIMDIEGKLPDYIIACVGGGSNSIGIFYPFLKNTDSVKLIGVEAGGKGIKSKKHGATLGYGDKGIFQGAFSYVLQNDYGQIEEAYSIAAGLD
;
A
#
# COMPACT_ATOMS: atom_id res chain seq x y z
N VAL A 1 -2.20 -4.90 1.54
CA VAL A 1 -3.28 -5.84 1.18
C VAL A 1 -4.19 -6.04 2.36
N VAL A 2 -5.48 -5.82 2.15
CA VAL A 2 -6.54 -5.94 3.17
C VAL A 2 -7.35 -7.24 2.98
N GLY A 3 -8.08 -7.64 4.01
CA GLY A 3 -8.92 -8.84 4.02
C GLY A 3 -8.48 -9.90 5.05
N PRO A 4 -9.34 -10.88 5.36
CA PRO A 4 -9.02 -11.89 6.37
C PRO A 4 -7.90 -12.80 5.89
N HIS A 5 -7.18 -13.42 6.83
CA HIS A 5 -6.29 -14.51 6.49
C HIS A 5 -7.07 -15.63 5.76
N PRO A 6 -6.55 -16.21 4.67
CA PRO A 6 -5.18 -16.10 4.14
C PRO A 6 -4.95 -15.07 3.03
N TYR A 7 -5.95 -14.26 2.67
CA TYR A 7 -5.90 -13.43 1.47
C TYR A 7 -4.70 -12.46 1.40
N PRO A 8 -4.35 -11.70 2.45
CA PRO A 8 -3.20 -10.80 2.36
C PRO A 8 -1.87 -11.51 2.03
N THR A 9 -1.64 -12.68 2.64
CA THR A 9 -0.45 -13.50 2.39
C THR A 9 -0.46 -14.05 0.97
N MET A 10 -1.59 -14.64 0.56
CA MET A 10 -1.74 -15.24 -0.77
C MET A 10 -1.56 -14.21 -1.89
N VAL A 11 -2.24 -13.07 -1.79
CA VAL A 11 -2.16 -12.01 -2.80
C VAL A 11 -0.75 -11.42 -2.88
N ARG A 12 -0.08 -11.20 -1.74
CA ARG A 12 1.32 -10.80 -1.73
C ARG A 12 2.20 -11.79 -2.49
N ASP A 13 2.06 -13.08 -2.20
CA ASP A 13 2.90 -14.12 -2.79
C ASP A 13 2.64 -14.28 -4.29
N PHE A 14 1.43 -14.02 -4.77
CA PHE A 14 1.14 -13.96 -6.20
C PHE A 14 1.65 -12.67 -6.87
N GLN A 15 1.71 -11.55 -6.15
CA GLN A 15 2.20 -10.27 -6.68
C GLN A 15 3.72 -10.08 -6.54
N VAL A 16 4.42 -10.94 -5.79
CA VAL A 16 5.87 -10.81 -5.51
C VAL A 16 6.74 -10.81 -6.77
N ILE A 17 6.21 -11.33 -7.88
CA ILE A 17 6.92 -11.37 -9.15
C ILE A 17 7.34 -9.96 -9.60
N ILE A 18 6.54 -8.94 -9.32
CA ILE A 18 6.84 -7.54 -9.66
C ILE A 18 8.18 -7.12 -9.06
N GLY A 19 8.37 -7.31 -7.75
CA GLY A 19 9.62 -6.93 -7.09
C GLY A 19 10.80 -7.82 -7.47
N LYS A 20 10.56 -9.11 -7.77
CA LYS A 20 11.62 -10.05 -8.20
C LYS A 20 12.18 -9.64 -9.56
N GLU A 21 11.31 -9.35 -10.52
CA GLU A 21 11.70 -8.88 -11.84
C GLU A 21 12.37 -7.51 -11.76
N THR A 22 11.79 -6.56 -11.01
CA THR A 22 12.36 -5.23 -10.80
C THR A 22 13.78 -5.31 -10.25
N LYS A 23 14.02 -6.15 -9.24
CA LYS A 23 15.35 -6.32 -8.63
C LYS A 23 16.36 -6.89 -9.61
N LYS A 24 15.97 -7.83 -10.46
CA LYS A 24 16.83 -8.36 -11.51
C LYS A 24 17.15 -7.27 -12.54
N GLN A 25 16.11 -6.63 -13.07
CA GLN A 25 16.22 -5.61 -14.11
C GLN A 25 17.09 -4.43 -13.68
N ILE A 26 16.89 -3.91 -12.46
CA ILE A 26 17.67 -2.75 -11.99
C ILE A 26 19.14 -3.10 -11.76
N MET A 27 19.45 -4.32 -11.30
CA MET A 27 20.82 -4.78 -11.19
C MET A 27 21.47 -4.98 -12.56
N ASP A 28 20.74 -5.49 -13.55
CA ASP A 28 21.24 -5.70 -14.91
C ASP A 28 21.52 -4.36 -15.63
N ILE A 29 20.70 -3.32 -15.38
CA ILE A 29 20.80 -2.02 -16.06
C ILE A 29 21.75 -1.06 -15.32
N GLU A 30 21.61 -0.94 -14.00
CA GLU A 30 22.30 0.08 -13.19
C GLU A 30 23.44 -0.49 -12.35
N GLY A 31 23.56 -1.82 -12.24
CA GLY A 31 24.58 -2.47 -11.41
C GLY A 31 24.40 -2.27 -9.89
N LYS A 32 23.29 -1.68 -9.45
CA LYS A 32 23.00 -1.37 -8.04
C LYS A 32 21.50 -1.41 -7.76
N LEU A 33 21.15 -1.49 -6.47
CA LEU A 33 19.77 -1.36 -6.02
C LEU A 33 19.30 0.11 -6.14
N PRO A 34 17.98 0.35 -6.31
CA PRO A 34 17.45 1.69 -6.39
C PRO A 34 17.44 2.36 -5.01
N ASP A 35 17.61 3.68 -4.97
CA ASP A 35 17.51 4.44 -3.71
C ASP A 35 16.07 4.48 -3.17
N TYR A 36 15.08 4.45 -4.08
CA TYR A 36 13.66 4.53 -3.76
C TYR A 36 12.83 3.56 -4.61
N ILE A 37 11.82 2.95 -4.00
CA ILE A 37 10.74 2.24 -4.69
C ILE A 37 9.42 2.89 -4.27
N ILE A 38 8.62 3.30 -5.24
CA ILE A 38 7.39 4.07 -5.03
C ILE A 38 6.23 3.30 -5.64
N ALA A 39 5.14 3.12 -4.90
CA ALA A 39 3.94 2.45 -5.40
C ALA A 39 2.68 3.03 -4.75
N CYS A 40 1.57 3.05 -5.50
CA CYS A 40 0.30 3.52 -4.95
C CYS A 40 -0.34 2.49 -4.02
N VAL A 41 -1.09 2.98 -3.02
CA VAL A 41 -1.72 2.16 -1.99
C VAL A 41 -3.20 2.51 -1.91
N GLY A 42 -4.02 1.70 -2.57
CA GLY A 42 -5.43 1.49 -2.22
C GLY A 42 -5.50 0.27 -1.30
N GLY A 43 -6.01 -0.85 -1.81
CA GLY A 43 -5.90 -2.15 -1.11
C GLY A 43 -4.45 -2.64 -0.90
N GLY A 44 -3.49 -2.18 -1.71
CA GLY A 44 -2.05 -2.37 -1.51
C GLY A 44 -1.44 -3.68 -2.03
N SER A 45 -2.03 -4.30 -3.06
CA SER A 45 -1.51 -5.51 -3.72
C SER A 45 -0.27 -5.25 -4.58
N ASN A 46 -0.33 -4.24 -5.43
CA ASN A 46 0.81 -3.84 -6.28
C ASN A 46 2.02 -3.41 -5.41
N SER A 47 1.76 -2.61 -4.37
CA SER A 47 2.80 -2.05 -3.51
C SER A 47 3.49 -3.14 -2.70
N ILE A 48 2.75 -4.06 -2.07
CA ILE A 48 3.40 -5.16 -1.35
C ILE A 48 4.15 -6.09 -2.31
N GLY A 49 3.65 -6.29 -3.54
CA GLY A 49 4.30 -7.11 -4.55
C GLY A 49 5.68 -6.59 -4.95
N ILE A 50 5.80 -5.28 -5.17
CA ILE A 50 7.09 -4.66 -5.49
C ILE A 50 7.98 -4.50 -4.26
N PHE A 51 7.42 -4.19 -3.08
CA PHE A 51 8.20 -3.95 -1.86
C PHE A 51 8.78 -5.21 -1.25
N TYR A 52 8.07 -6.34 -1.29
CA TYR A 52 8.42 -7.53 -0.51
C TYR A 52 9.86 -8.05 -0.76
N PRO A 53 10.36 -8.12 -2.01
CA PRO A 53 11.75 -8.55 -2.30
C PRO A 53 12.85 -7.59 -1.83
N PHE A 54 12.49 -6.37 -1.42
CA PHE A 54 13.39 -5.32 -0.94
C PHE A 54 13.29 -5.06 0.56
N LEU A 55 12.41 -5.76 1.30
CA LEU A 55 12.26 -5.58 2.76
C LEU A 55 13.53 -5.86 3.55
N LYS A 56 14.45 -6.68 3.03
CA LYS A 56 15.77 -6.94 3.64
C LYS A 56 16.84 -5.91 3.24
N ASN A 57 16.48 -4.93 2.42
CA ASN A 57 17.37 -3.91 1.88
C ASN A 57 16.95 -2.49 2.29
N THR A 58 16.15 -2.35 3.36
CA THR A 58 15.59 -1.05 3.77
C THR A 58 16.64 -0.04 4.26
N ASP A 59 17.84 -0.50 4.61
CA ASP A 59 18.96 0.39 4.96
C ASP A 59 19.48 1.20 3.77
N SER A 60 19.30 0.68 2.54
CA SER A 60 19.74 1.33 1.30
C SER A 60 18.61 1.63 0.31
N VAL A 61 17.44 1.02 0.47
CA VAL A 61 16.29 1.16 -0.43
C VAL A 61 15.09 1.68 0.36
N LYS A 62 14.64 2.90 0.08
CA LYS A 62 13.47 3.50 0.73
C LYS A 62 12.18 3.09 0.02
N LEU A 63 11.22 2.57 0.77
CA LEU A 63 9.93 2.10 0.24
C LEU A 63 8.84 3.13 0.56
N ILE A 64 8.24 3.72 -0.48
CA ILE A 64 7.25 4.81 -0.35
C ILE A 64 5.90 4.35 -0.89
N GLY A 65 4.94 4.18 0.02
CA GLY A 65 3.53 4.00 -0.33
C GLY A 65 2.82 5.34 -0.53
N VAL A 66 2.06 5.48 -1.61
CA VAL A 66 1.32 6.72 -1.92
C VAL A 66 -0.18 6.45 -1.91
N GLU A 67 -0.91 7.03 -0.95
CA GLU A 67 -2.36 6.92 -0.85
C GLU A 67 -3.10 8.07 -1.56
N ALA A 68 -4.40 7.90 -1.82
CA ALA A 68 -5.20 8.92 -2.50
C ALA A 68 -5.46 10.14 -1.60
N GLY A 69 -4.94 11.30 -2.01
CA GLY A 69 -5.20 12.59 -1.33
C GLY A 69 -6.58 13.19 -1.61
N GLY A 70 -7.34 12.66 -2.59
CA GLY A 70 -8.69 13.09 -2.93
C GLY A 70 -8.82 14.60 -3.20
N LYS A 71 -9.77 15.29 -2.56
CA LYS A 71 -9.92 16.76 -2.62
C LYS A 71 -9.01 17.50 -1.62
N GLY A 72 -8.02 16.82 -1.08
CA GLY A 72 -7.14 17.28 -0.02
C GLY A 72 -7.53 16.70 1.33
N ILE A 73 -6.53 16.34 2.14
CA ILE A 73 -6.73 15.67 3.43
C ILE A 73 -7.70 16.43 4.35
N LYS A 74 -7.54 17.76 4.44
CA LYS A 74 -8.38 18.62 5.29
C LYS A 74 -9.87 18.60 4.91
N SER A 75 -10.22 18.20 3.70
CA SER A 75 -11.61 18.14 3.27
C SER A 75 -12.33 16.87 3.73
N LYS A 76 -11.61 15.92 4.37
CA LYS A 76 -12.10 14.57 4.71
C LYS A 76 -12.62 13.76 3.50
N LYS A 77 -12.26 14.17 2.28
CA LYS A 77 -12.61 13.46 1.04
C LYS A 77 -11.33 12.95 0.42
N HIS A 78 -10.82 11.84 0.96
CA HIS A 78 -9.56 11.20 0.57
C HIS A 78 -9.62 9.68 0.84
N GLY A 79 -8.69 8.93 0.26
CA GLY A 79 -8.49 7.49 0.51
C GLY A 79 -7.24 7.18 1.35
N ALA A 80 -6.67 8.17 2.05
CA ALA A 80 -5.45 8.03 2.84
C ALA A 80 -5.64 7.34 4.21
N THR A 81 -5.98 6.05 4.20
CA THR A 81 -6.26 5.24 5.39
C THR A 81 -5.06 5.06 6.33
N LEU A 82 -3.86 4.80 5.83
CA LEU A 82 -2.67 4.53 6.64
C LEU A 82 -2.09 5.81 7.24
N GLY A 83 -2.15 6.92 6.49
CA GLY A 83 -1.61 8.22 6.93
C GLY A 83 -2.56 9.00 7.85
N TYR A 84 -3.88 8.86 7.68
CA TYR A 84 -4.88 9.70 8.35
C TYR A 84 -6.09 8.94 8.90
N GLY A 85 -6.07 7.60 8.86
CA GLY A 85 -7.08 6.76 9.50
C GLY A 85 -6.65 6.25 10.87
N ASP A 86 -7.54 5.47 11.48
CA ASP A 86 -7.39 4.89 12.80
C ASP A 86 -7.44 3.36 12.74
N LYS A 87 -6.93 2.69 13.78
CA LYS A 87 -7.01 1.24 13.87
C LYS A 87 -8.46 0.80 14.06
N GLY A 88 -8.90 -0.15 13.25
CA GLY A 88 -10.25 -0.71 13.31
C GLY A 88 -10.30 -2.12 12.72
N ILE A 89 -11.46 -2.75 12.87
CA ILE A 89 -11.76 -4.05 12.25
C ILE A 89 -12.74 -3.80 11.11
N PHE A 90 -12.31 -4.08 9.89
CA PHE A 90 -13.16 -3.94 8.70
C PHE A 90 -12.84 -5.05 7.70
N GLN A 91 -13.88 -5.54 7.02
CA GLN A 91 -13.76 -6.62 6.02
C GLN A 91 -12.91 -7.82 6.50
N GLY A 92 -13.07 -8.23 7.77
CA GLY A 92 -12.38 -9.40 8.33
C GLY A 92 -10.91 -9.20 8.67
N ALA A 93 -10.39 -7.96 8.68
CA ALA A 93 -9.01 -7.65 9.06
C ALA A 93 -8.95 -6.54 10.11
N PHE A 94 -7.98 -6.64 11.04
CA PHE A 94 -7.57 -5.53 11.88
C PHE A 94 -6.48 -4.72 11.16
N SER A 95 -6.79 -3.47 10.81
CA SER A 95 -5.94 -2.59 10.01
C SER A 95 -6.25 -1.12 10.33
N TYR A 96 -5.62 -0.19 9.62
CA TYR A 96 -6.07 1.20 9.57
C TYR A 96 -7.25 1.36 8.61
N VAL A 97 -8.22 2.18 9.02
CA VAL A 97 -9.45 2.50 8.28
C VAL A 97 -9.81 3.97 8.51
N LEU A 98 -10.60 4.55 7.61
CA LEU A 98 -11.28 5.81 7.88
C LEU A 98 -12.57 5.51 8.64
N GLN A 99 -12.71 6.04 9.85
CA GLN A 99 -13.88 5.84 10.69
C GLN A 99 -14.10 7.06 11.58
N ASN A 100 -15.34 7.24 12.04
CA ASN A 100 -15.66 8.30 13.00
C ASN A 100 -15.48 7.84 14.46
N ASP A 101 -15.75 8.74 15.40
CA ASP A 101 -15.59 8.51 16.85
C ASP A 101 -16.45 7.36 17.40
N TYR A 102 -17.47 6.92 16.65
CA TYR A 102 -18.34 5.80 16.99
C TYR A 102 -17.93 4.49 16.29
N GLY A 103 -16.80 4.49 15.57
CA GLY A 103 -16.29 3.35 14.82
C GLY A 103 -17.09 3.03 13.55
N GLN A 104 -17.92 3.96 13.06
CA GLN A 104 -18.59 3.80 11.76
C GLN A 104 -17.60 4.13 10.65
N ILE A 105 -17.54 3.26 9.64
CA ILE A 105 -16.65 3.44 8.49
C ILE A 105 -17.09 4.67 7.67
N GLU A 106 -16.14 5.55 7.38
CA GLU A 106 -16.35 6.71 6.54
C GLU A 106 -16.16 6.35 5.06
N GLU A 107 -16.86 7.06 4.18
CA GLU A 107 -16.66 6.94 2.74
C GLU A 107 -15.31 7.56 2.35
N ALA A 108 -14.47 6.77 1.69
CA ALA A 108 -13.28 7.27 1.05
C ALA A 108 -13.64 8.13 -0.17
N TYR A 109 -12.64 8.83 -0.72
CA TYR A 109 -12.81 9.50 -2.00
C TYR A 109 -11.50 9.56 -2.78
N SER A 110 -11.55 9.15 -4.04
CA SER A 110 -10.48 9.34 -5.01
C SER A 110 -11.05 9.60 -6.40
N ILE A 111 -10.38 10.41 -7.22
CA ILE A 111 -10.70 10.48 -8.66
C ILE A 111 -10.36 9.15 -9.36
N ALA A 112 -9.38 8.42 -8.85
CA ALA A 112 -9.00 7.11 -9.34
C ALA A 112 -9.72 6.03 -8.54
N ALA A 113 -10.71 5.38 -9.16
CA ALA A 113 -11.58 4.39 -8.52
C ALA A 113 -10.82 3.20 -7.87
N GLY A 114 -9.63 2.85 -8.34
CA GLY A 114 -8.81 1.79 -7.74
C GLY A 114 -8.12 2.18 -6.42
N LEU A 115 -8.20 3.45 -6.01
CA LEU A 115 -7.64 4.00 -4.77
C LEU A 115 -8.70 4.64 -3.86
N ASP A 116 -9.99 4.50 -4.22
CA ASP A 116 -11.11 4.91 -3.38
C ASP A 116 -11.43 3.80 -2.37
#